data_AF-A0A9X9JG31-F1
#
_entry.id   AF-A0A9X9JG31-F1
#
_cell.length_a   1.000
_cell.length_b   1.000
_cell.length_c   1.000
_cell.angle_alpha   90.00
_cell.angle_beta   90.00
_cell.angle_gamma   90.00
#
_symmetry.space_group_name_H-M   'P 1'
#
loop_
_entity.id
_entity.type
_entity.pdbx_description
1 polymer ?
#
loop_
_entity_poly.entity_id
_entity_poly.type
_entity_poly.pdbx_seq_one_letter_code
_entity_poly.pdbx_strand_id
1 'polypeptide(L)'
;MRTAWIALWLLMPASLPAQDGAAIYERGQGLTAHLGSLEGAELPAARVTCAGCHGRDGRGGSEGGAQAAPAIGWSLLSAPTPERPGYDAEALGRLLAQGVTPSGRVISGRMPRFRLAPEALPALIAHLSALDAQDRQGVGPQTIAVALPDAPEAAAAAQAAIAAFNAEGGAFGRLIVVGQPEFLALDDVIAMLVPRLRAAEAARLDQIWRENPALKPPVDPLPPEAPQKVAGTLDEIGPQLPQLLGANADVTVIGPSAEAMRWAIAAGSTGAGAHAYAAVRAALDLLRQQGRDLGRARYLRDLERLDYGGLVETYRQSQTRQP
;
A
#
# COMPACT_ATOMS: atom_id res chain seq x y z
N MET A 1 -72.99 11.85 36.37
CA MET A 1 -71.70 12.54 36.61
C MET A 1 -70.60 11.66 36.02
N ARG A 2 -69.97 12.08 34.91
CA ARG A 2 -68.52 12.32 34.73
C ARG A 2 -67.67 11.09 35.10
N THR A 3 -66.91 10.47 34.19
CA THR A 3 -65.78 11.05 33.45
C THR A 3 -65.35 10.17 32.27
N ALA A 4 -65.25 10.75 31.07
CA ALA A 4 -64.54 10.14 29.95
C ALA A 4 -63.06 10.56 30.02
N TRP A 5 -62.16 9.59 30.05
CA TRP A 5 -60.71 9.80 29.98
C TRP A 5 -60.29 9.75 28.52
N ILE A 6 -59.86 10.89 27.98
CA ILE A 6 -59.22 10.97 26.65
C ILE A 6 -57.74 10.66 26.85
N ALA A 7 -57.30 9.50 26.36
CA ALA A 7 -55.89 9.16 26.28
C ALA A 7 -55.27 9.95 25.11
N LEU A 8 -54.47 10.96 25.45
CA LEU A 8 -53.65 11.72 24.51
C LEU A 8 -52.46 10.85 24.09
N TRP A 9 -52.53 10.23 22.92
CA TRP A 9 -51.40 9.52 22.32
C TRP A 9 -50.41 10.56 21.79
N LEU A 10 -49.28 10.71 22.49
CA LEU A 10 -48.09 11.39 21.98
C LEU A 10 -47.57 10.63 20.76
N LEU A 11 -47.83 11.19 19.58
CA LEU A 11 -47.16 10.80 18.33
C LEU A 11 -45.68 11.11 18.48
N MET A 12 -44.86 10.10 18.78
CA MET A 12 -43.42 10.19 18.51
C MET A 12 -43.23 10.21 16.99
N PRO A 13 -42.49 11.18 16.43
CA PRO A 13 -42.19 11.17 15.01
C PRO A 13 -41.41 9.90 14.69
N ALA A 14 -41.90 9.13 13.72
CA ALA A 14 -41.16 8.00 13.16
C ALA A 14 -39.84 8.53 12.59
N SER A 15 -38.72 8.05 13.12
CA SER A 15 -37.41 8.32 12.55
C SER A 15 -37.40 7.84 11.10
N LEU A 16 -37.19 8.76 10.15
CA LEU A 16 -36.94 8.37 8.76
C LEU A 16 -35.74 7.42 8.72
N PRO A 17 -35.76 6.36 7.89
CA PRO A 17 -34.63 5.47 7.76
C PRO A 17 -33.40 6.29 7.36
N ALA A 18 -32.30 6.14 8.11
CA ALA A 18 -31.04 6.79 7.78
C ALA A 18 -30.63 6.38 6.35
N GLN A 19 -30.29 7.36 5.50
CA GLN A 19 -29.75 7.05 4.19
C GLN A 19 -28.44 6.28 4.32
N ASP A 20 -28.20 5.34 3.40
CA ASP A 20 -26.95 4.57 3.36
C ASP A 20 -25.83 5.41 2.73
N GLY A 21 -24.86 5.81 3.55
CA GLY A 21 -23.70 6.60 3.11
C GLY A 21 -22.86 5.90 2.03
N ALA A 22 -22.76 4.57 2.06
CA ALA A 22 -22.05 3.81 1.02
C ALA A 22 -22.80 3.87 -0.31
N ALA A 23 -24.13 3.78 -0.27
CA ALA A 23 -24.95 3.92 -1.47
C ALA A 23 -24.86 5.32 -2.10
N ILE A 24 -24.82 6.37 -1.27
CA ILE A 24 -24.57 7.75 -1.72
C ILE A 24 -23.20 7.82 -2.40
N TYR A 25 -22.17 7.29 -1.75
CA TYR A 25 -20.79 7.38 -2.19
C TYR A 25 -20.48 6.61 -3.48
N GLU A 26 -20.88 5.33 -3.52
CA GLU A 26 -20.53 4.40 -4.60
C GLU A 26 -21.45 4.51 -5.79
N ARG A 27 -22.72 4.90 -5.57
CA ARG A 27 -23.78 4.87 -6.59
C ARG A 27 -24.48 6.21 -6.80
N GLY A 28 -24.16 7.24 -6.02
CA GLY A 28 -24.82 8.55 -6.11
C GLY A 28 -26.29 8.50 -5.67
N GLN A 29 -26.69 7.51 -4.88
CA GLN A 29 -28.09 7.32 -4.51
C GLN A 29 -28.63 8.54 -3.74
N GLY A 30 -29.78 9.08 -4.14
CA GLY A 30 -30.38 10.23 -3.48
C GLY A 30 -29.72 11.58 -3.80
N LEU A 31 -28.77 11.63 -4.74
CA LEU A 31 -28.13 12.85 -5.20
C LEU A 31 -28.57 13.25 -6.60
N THR A 32 -28.72 14.56 -6.83
CA THR A 32 -28.81 15.14 -8.18
C THR A 32 -27.54 15.92 -8.46
N ALA A 33 -26.79 15.52 -9.48
CA ALA A 33 -25.52 16.13 -9.85
C ALA A 33 -25.69 17.14 -11.00
N HIS A 34 -25.02 18.28 -10.90
CA HIS A 34 -25.03 19.36 -11.88
C HIS A 34 -23.61 19.75 -12.27
N LEU A 35 -23.40 20.08 -13.55
CA LEU A 35 -22.10 20.50 -14.05
C LEU A 35 -21.79 21.95 -13.66
N GLY A 36 -20.67 22.17 -12.97
CA GLY A 36 -20.16 23.50 -12.62
C GLY A 36 -20.90 24.21 -11.47
N SER A 37 -22.22 24.39 -11.58
CA SER A 37 -23.10 25.00 -10.57
C SER A 37 -24.44 24.27 -10.47
N LEU A 38 -25.27 24.57 -9.45
CA LEU A 38 -26.62 23.99 -9.33
C LEU A 38 -27.61 24.49 -10.39
N GLU A 39 -27.32 25.61 -11.05
CA GLU A 39 -28.03 26.07 -12.24
C GLU A 39 -27.50 25.44 -13.54
N GLY A 40 -26.39 24.70 -13.46
CA GLY A 40 -25.79 23.99 -14.58
C GLY A 40 -26.59 22.77 -15.04
N ALA A 41 -26.19 22.22 -16.18
CA ALA A 41 -26.82 21.04 -16.76
C ALA A 41 -26.82 19.87 -15.75
N GLU A 42 -28.00 19.28 -15.54
CA GLU A 42 -28.15 18.08 -14.74
C GLU A 42 -27.47 16.91 -15.45
N LEU A 43 -26.66 16.17 -14.68
CA LEU A 43 -25.97 14.99 -15.16
C LEU A 43 -26.86 13.76 -14.97
N PRO A 44 -26.85 12.79 -15.90
CA PRO A 44 -27.66 11.58 -15.74
C PRO A 44 -27.35 10.87 -14.43
N ALA A 45 -28.39 10.44 -13.72
CA ALA A 45 -28.27 9.72 -12.45
C ALA A 45 -27.32 8.51 -12.59
N ALA A 46 -26.55 8.25 -11.54
CA ALA A 46 -25.56 7.17 -11.47
C ALA A 46 -24.41 7.20 -12.51
N ARG A 47 -24.32 8.20 -13.40
CA ARG A 47 -23.13 8.36 -14.28
C ARG A 47 -21.92 8.98 -13.58
N VAL A 48 -22.15 9.73 -12.51
CA VAL A 48 -21.06 10.33 -11.73
C VAL A 48 -21.27 9.98 -10.26
N THR A 49 -20.31 9.26 -9.70
CA THR A 49 -20.30 8.82 -8.31
C THR A 49 -19.07 9.38 -7.62
N CYS A 50 -19.12 9.54 -6.30
CA CYS A 50 -17.96 10.02 -5.53
C CYS A 50 -16.79 9.05 -5.72
N ALA A 51 -17.06 7.75 -5.59
CA ALA A 51 -16.07 6.68 -5.76
C ALA A 51 -15.44 6.63 -7.16
N GLY A 52 -16.17 7.05 -8.21
CA GLY A 52 -15.65 7.05 -9.58
C GLY A 52 -14.49 8.04 -9.80
N CYS A 53 -14.46 9.15 -9.06
CA CYS A 53 -13.34 10.09 -9.13
C CYS A 53 -12.40 9.94 -7.92
N HIS A 54 -12.95 9.76 -6.73
CA HIS A 54 -12.19 9.73 -5.48
C HIS A 54 -11.73 8.32 -5.07
N GLY A 55 -11.93 7.30 -5.90
CA GLY A 55 -11.63 5.90 -5.59
C GLY A 55 -12.65 5.29 -4.65
N ARG A 56 -12.85 3.97 -4.65
CA ARG A 56 -13.76 3.30 -3.70
C ARG A 56 -13.30 3.40 -2.25
N ASP A 57 -12.01 3.68 -2.05
CA ASP A 57 -11.34 3.82 -0.76
C ASP A 57 -11.19 5.29 -0.33
N GLY A 58 -11.74 6.26 -1.09
CA GLY A 58 -11.66 7.68 -0.73
C GLY A 58 -10.30 8.32 -0.92
N ARG A 59 -9.40 7.72 -1.69
CA ARG A 59 -8.00 8.16 -1.79
C ARG A 59 -7.67 9.09 -2.95
N GLY A 60 -8.63 9.40 -3.78
CA GLY A 60 -8.41 10.14 -5.02
C GLY A 60 -8.03 9.23 -6.19
N GLY A 61 -7.99 9.81 -7.38
CA GLY A 61 -7.75 9.06 -8.61
C GLY A 61 -7.49 9.98 -9.81
N SER A 62 -6.87 9.44 -10.86
CA SER A 62 -6.43 10.18 -12.04
C SER A 62 -7.05 9.68 -13.35
N GLU A 63 -8.15 8.93 -13.32
CA GLU A 63 -8.78 8.42 -14.55
C GLU A 63 -9.20 9.59 -15.46
N GLY A 64 -8.42 9.80 -16.54
CA GLY A 64 -8.81 10.58 -17.72
C GLY A 64 -8.27 12.01 -17.90
N GLY A 65 -7.36 12.54 -17.07
CA GLY A 65 -6.77 13.86 -17.38
C GLY A 65 -5.99 14.59 -16.28
N ALA A 66 -5.43 15.76 -16.62
CA ALA A 66 -4.35 16.50 -15.96
C ALA A 66 -4.53 16.93 -14.47
N GLN A 67 -5.65 16.63 -13.80
CA GLN A 67 -5.83 16.93 -12.39
C GLN A 67 -6.49 15.76 -11.66
N ALA A 68 -5.72 15.05 -10.84
CA ALA A 68 -6.22 13.96 -10.01
C ALA A 68 -7.19 14.48 -8.94
N ALA A 69 -8.27 13.75 -8.69
CA ALA A 69 -9.13 14.00 -7.54
C ALA A 69 -8.35 13.74 -6.24
N PRO A 70 -8.53 14.55 -5.19
CA PRO A 70 -7.82 14.36 -3.93
C PRO A 70 -8.41 13.21 -3.11
N ALA A 71 -7.64 12.77 -2.11
CA ALA A 71 -8.16 11.95 -1.02
C ALA A 71 -9.18 12.77 -0.18
N ILE A 72 -10.25 12.10 0.26
CA ILE A 72 -11.42 12.71 0.90
C ILE A 72 -11.87 11.94 2.16
N GLY A 73 -10.97 11.16 2.75
CA GLY A 73 -11.15 10.62 4.10
C GLY A 73 -11.55 11.71 5.10
N TRP A 74 -12.50 11.43 5.99
CA TRP A 74 -13.04 12.45 6.89
C TRP A 74 -12.00 13.04 7.84
N SER A 75 -11.05 12.24 8.33
CA SER A 75 -9.90 12.68 9.14
C SER A 75 -9.03 13.70 8.39
N LEU A 76 -8.81 13.50 7.08
CA LEU A 76 -8.08 14.44 6.24
C LEU A 76 -8.89 15.73 5.99
N LEU A 77 -10.19 15.61 5.77
CA LEU A 77 -11.06 16.76 5.53
C LEU A 77 -11.20 17.59 6.82
N SER A 78 -11.51 16.97 7.94
CA SER A 78 -11.76 17.64 9.22
C SER A 78 -10.50 18.24 9.86
N ALA A 79 -9.30 17.75 9.52
CA ALA A 79 -8.05 18.38 9.95
C ALA A 79 -7.81 19.74 9.25
N PRO A 80 -7.40 20.79 9.98
CA PRO A 80 -6.96 22.05 9.39
C PRO A 80 -5.58 21.91 8.74
N THR A 81 -5.33 22.69 7.69
CA THR A 81 -4.03 22.84 7.02
C THR A 81 -3.64 24.31 6.96
N PRO A 82 -2.38 24.67 6.63
CA PRO A 82 -2.00 26.07 6.44
C PRO A 82 -2.85 26.79 5.38
N GLU A 83 -3.38 26.06 4.40
CA GLU A 83 -4.14 26.59 3.27
C GLU A 83 -5.66 26.62 3.49
N ARG A 84 -6.18 25.93 4.51
CA ARG A 84 -7.62 25.92 4.83
C ARG A 84 -7.93 25.51 6.28
N PRO A 85 -9.03 26.03 6.85
CA PRO A 85 -9.66 25.41 8.00
C PRO A 85 -10.04 23.94 7.73
N GLY A 86 -10.22 23.19 8.81
CA GLY A 86 -10.83 21.86 8.77
C GLY A 86 -12.28 21.94 8.27
N TYR A 87 -12.74 20.92 7.56
CA TYR A 87 -14.14 20.81 7.19
C TYR A 87 -14.97 20.37 8.40
N ASP A 88 -16.06 21.10 8.65
CA ASP A 88 -17.20 20.59 9.38
C ASP A 88 -18.31 20.15 8.41
N ALA A 89 -19.44 19.68 8.95
CA ALA A 89 -20.57 19.24 8.13
C ALA A 89 -21.08 20.40 7.25
N GLU A 90 -21.22 21.61 7.79
CA GLU A 90 -21.74 22.76 7.05
C GLU A 90 -20.83 23.12 5.87
N ALA A 91 -19.52 23.16 6.10
CA ALA A 91 -18.54 23.48 5.08
C ALA A 91 -18.44 22.39 4.01
N LEU A 92 -18.60 21.11 4.37
CA LEU A 92 -18.69 20.04 3.37
C LEU A 92 -19.97 20.17 2.54
N GLY A 93 -21.12 20.46 3.17
CA GLY A 93 -22.38 20.70 2.48
C GLY A 93 -22.27 21.86 1.48
N ARG A 94 -21.65 22.97 1.91
CA ARG A 94 -21.36 24.12 1.06
C ARG A 94 -20.40 23.79 -0.09
N LEU A 95 -19.37 22.98 0.14
CA LEU A 95 -18.48 22.50 -0.92
C LEU A 95 -19.26 21.69 -1.97
N LEU A 96 -20.10 20.76 -1.53
CA LEU A 96 -20.84 19.89 -2.44
C LEU A 96 -21.92 20.67 -3.21
N ALA A 97 -22.60 21.62 -2.58
CA ALA A 97 -23.64 22.42 -3.21
C ALA A 97 -23.09 23.56 -4.09
N GLN A 98 -22.05 24.24 -3.65
CA GLN A 98 -21.59 25.51 -4.25
C GLN A 98 -20.16 25.44 -4.78
N GLY A 99 -19.37 24.46 -4.36
CA GLY A 99 -17.97 24.33 -4.75
C GLY A 99 -17.03 25.21 -3.96
N VAL A 100 -17.45 25.69 -2.80
CA VAL A 100 -16.69 26.65 -1.99
C VAL A 100 -16.07 25.91 -0.80
N THR A 101 -14.75 25.97 -0.68
CA THR A 101 -13.99 25.39 0.44
C THR A 101 -14.18 26.20 1.74
N PRO A 102 -13.76 25.68 2.91
CA PRO A 102 -13.76 26.44 4.17
C PRO A 102 -12.90 27.71 4.13
N SER A 103 -11.91 27.77 3.22
CA SER A 103 -11.10 28.96 2.97
C SER A 103 -11.70 29.94 1.95
N GLY A 104 -12.91 29.66 1.43
CA GLY A 104 -13.57 30.49 0.42
C GLY A 104 -13.10 30.24 -1.02
N ARG A 105 -12.16 29.32 -1.25
CA ARG A 105 -11.69 28.97 -2.60
C ARG A 105 -12.80 28.24 -3.37
N VAL A 106 -12.98 28.61 -4.64
CA VAL A 106 -13.89 27.90 -5.56
C VAL A 106 -13.14 26.78 -6.27
N ILE A 107 -13.68 25.56 -6.22
CA ILE A 107 -13.10 24.39 -6.89
C ILE A 107 -13.49 24.31 -8.36
N SER A 108 -12.70 23.58 -9.16
CA SER A 108 -12.99 23.32 -10.57
C SER A 108 -14.41 22.79 -10.78
N GLY A 109 -15.06 23.25 -11.87
CA GLY A 109 -16.37 22.75 -12.29
C GLY A 109 -16.37 21.30 -12.79
N ARG A 110 -15.20 20.66 -12.87
CA ARG A 110 -15.05 19.22 -13.13
C ARG A 110 -15.61 18.37 -11.98
N MET A 111 -15.49 18.84 -10.74
CA MET A 111 -16.24 18.24 -9.64
C MET A 111 -17.67 18.76 -9.75
N PRO A 112 -18.70 17.91 -9.89
CA PRO A 112 -20.09 18.38 -9.97
C PRO A 112 -20.54 19.10 -8.70
N ARG A 113 -21.68 19.79 -8.80
CA ARG A 113 -22.43 20.28 -7.64
C ARG A 113 -23.63 19.39 -7.39
N PHE A 114 -23.97 19.19 -6.12
CA PHE A 114 -24.97 18.22 -5.71
C PHE A 114 -26.09 18.89 -4.93
N ARG A 115 -27.33 18.57 -5.28
CA ARG A 115 -28.46 18.75 -4.35
C ARG A 115 -28.50 17.55 -3.42
N LEU A 116 -28.36 17.81 -2.13
CA LEU A 116 -28.39 16.79 -1.08
C LEU A 116 -29.69 16.86 -0.30
N ALA A 117 -30.27 15.70 0.01
CA ALA A 117 -31.28 15.60 1.05
C ALA A 117 -30.65 15.90 2.44
N PRO A 118 -31.40 16.44 3.40
CA PRO A 118 -30.87 16.81 4.73
C PRO A 118 -30.11 15.67 5.44
N GLU A 119 -30.58 14.44 5.32
CA GLU A 119 -30.02 13.25 5.94
C GLU A 119 -28.85 12.63 5.16
N ALA A 120 -28.63 13.04 3.90
CA ALA A 120 -27.58 12.48 3.05
C ALA A 120 -26.18 12.87 3.51
N LEU A 121 -26.01 14.11 3.97
CA LEU A 121 -24.71 14.66 4.34
C LEU A 121 -24.13 13.99 5.61
N PRO A 122 -24.88 13.82 6.72
CA PRO A 122 -24.41 13.05 7.86
C PRO A 122 -24.06 11.59 7.50
N ALA A 123 -24.87 10.93 6.66
CA ALA A 123 -24.61 9.56 6.21
C ALA A 123 -23.32 9.45 5.38
N LEU A 124 -23.10 10.41 4.48
CA LEU A 124 -21.86 10.49 3.70
C LEU A 124 -20.64 10.71 4.60
N ILE A 125 -20.71 11.63 5.56
CA ILE A 125 -19.62 11.87 6.52
C ILE A 125 -19.31 10.61 7.33
N ALA A 126 -20.33 9.88 7.78
CA ALA A 126 -20.16 8.62 8.48
C ALA A 126 -19.44 7.58 7.61
N HIS A 127 -19.80 7.48 6.33
CA HIS A 127 -19.12 6.58 5.39
C HIS A 127 -17.66 6.99 5.14
N LEU A 128 -17.38 8.28 4.91
CA LEU A 128 -16.00 8.77 4.75
C LEU A 128 -15.14 8.52 6.00
N SER A 129 -15.75 8.56 7.19
CA SER A 129 -15.08 8.20 8.45
C SER A 129 -14.79 6.70 8.55
N ALA A 130 -15.69 5.86 8.03
CA ALA A 130 -15.51 4.41 7.99
C ALA A 130 -14.37 3.99 7.06
N LEU A 131 -14.22 4.67 5.90
CA LEU A 131 -13.10 4.45 4.99
C LEU A 131 -11.73 4.71 5.67
N ASP A 132 -11.64 5.76 6.48
CA ASP A 132 -10.42 6.04 7.25
C ASP A 132 -10.13 4.98 8.31
N ALA A 133 -11.18 4.52 9.01
CA ALA A 133 -11.03 3.46 10.00
C ALA A 133 -10.52 2.16 9.35
N GLN A 134 -10.98 1.85 8.13
CA GLN A 134 -10.50 0.72 7.33
C GLN A 134 -9.05 0.93 6.86
N ASP A 135 -8.67 2.14 6.42
CA ASP A 135 -7.29 2.42 5.96
C ASP A 135 -6.25 2.32 7.09
N ARG A 136 -6.67 2.51 8.34
CA ARG A 136 -5.83 2.42 9.54
C ARG A 136 -6.01 1.10 10.30
N GLN A 137 -6.81 0.19 9.78
CA GLN A 137 -7.05 -1.11 10.38
C GLN A 137 -5.72 -1.85 10.59
N GLY A 138 -5.54 -2.40 11.80
CA GLY A 138 -4.30 -3.05 12.22
C GLY A 138 -3.20 -2.10 12.72
N VAL A 139 -3.41 -0.78 12.71
CA VAL A 139 -2.45 0.20 13.28
C VAL A 139 -2.89 0.58 14.70
N GLY A 140 -2.12 0.13 15.69
CA GLY A 140 -2.29 0.49 17.10
C GLY A 140 -1.34 1.60 17.57
N PRO A 141 -1.43 1.99 18.86
CA PRO A 141 -0.54 2.98 19.44
C PRO A 141 0.92 2.48 19.56
N GLN A 142 1.11 1.18 19.75
CA GLN A 142 2.43 0.54 19.94
C GLN A 142 2.68 -0.62 18.98
N THR A 143 1.72 -0.97 18.14
CA THR A 143 1.83 -2.14 17.26
C THR A 143 1.26 -1.87 15.88
N ILE A 144 1.77 -2.60 14.89
CA ILE A 144 1.17 -2.74 13.56
C ILE A 144 0.95 -4.23 13.34
N ALA A 145 -0.30 -4.64 13.15
CA ALA A 145 -0.67 -6.02 12.93
C ALA A 145 -0.37 -6.43 11.48
N VAL A 146 0.13 -7.64 11.26
CA VAL A 146 0.34 -8.23 9.94
C VAL A 146 -0.20 -9.67 9.92
N ALA A 147 -0.60 -10.14 8.74
CA ALA A 147 -0.88 -11.55 8.50
C ALA A 147 0.37 -12.21 7.89
N LEU A 148 0.74 -13.39 8.40
CA LEU A 148 1.86 -14.16 7.87
C LEU A 148 1.50 -14.84 6.54
N PRO A 149 2.50 -15.15 5.70
CA PRO A 149 2.34 -16.01 4.54
C PRO A 149 1.81 -17.40 4.88
N ASP A 150 1.03 -18.01 3.99
CA ASP A 150 0.57 -19.39 4.13
C ASP A 150 1.71 -20.41 3.92
N ALA A 151 2.64 -20.12 3.01
CA ALA A 151 3.75 -21.02 2.69
C ALA A 151 4.77 -21.06 3.85
N PRO A 152 5.14 -22.23 4.39
CA PRO A 152 5.97 -22.33 5.62
C PRO A 152 7.34 -21.63 5.53
N GLU A 153 8.04 -21.75 4.38
CA GLU A 153 9.33 -21.09 4.18
C GLU A 153 9.19 -19.56 4.13
N ALA A 154 8.17 -19.06 3.42
CA ALA A 154 7.86 -17.63 3.38
C ALA A 154 7.42 -17.11 4.76
N ALA A 155 6.68 -17.90 5.54
CA ALA A 155 6.30 -17.58 6.90
C ALA A 155 7.52 -17.47 7.84
N ALA A 156 8.47 -18.40 7.74
CA ALA A 156 9.72 -18.35 8.50
C ALA A 156 10.56 -17.11 8.12
N ALA A 157 10.66 -16.80 6.82
CA ALA A 157 11.34 -15.61 6.33
C ALA A 157 10.68 -14.32 6.84
N ALA A 158 9.34 -14.25 6.79
CA ALA A 158 8.57 -13.12 7.29
C ALA A 158 8.75 -12.93 8.80
N GLN A 159 8.67 -14.01 9.59
CA GLN A 159 8.88 -13.95 11.04
C GLN A 159 10.29 -13.47 11.40
N ALA A 160 11.31 -13.93 10.68
CA ALA A 160 12.67 -13.49 10.90
C ALA A 160 12.87 -12.01 10.53
N ALA A 161 12.32 -11.56 9.41
CA ALA A 161 12.37 -10.15 9.01
C ALA A 161 11.63 -9.25 10.03
N ILE A 162 10.47 -9.69 10.53
CA ILE A 162 9.73 -9.02 11.61
C ILE A 162 10.59 -8.92 12.88
N ALA A 163 11.24 -10.01 13.29
CA ALA A 163 12.07 -10.04 14.48
C ALA A 163 13.27 -9.09 14.37
N ALA A 164 13.97 -9.09 13.23
CA ALA A 164 15.06 -8.17 12.94
C ALA A 164 14.60 -6.71 12.98
N PHE A 165 13.49 -6.41 12.30
CA PHE A 165 12.92 -5.06 12.25
C PHE A 165 12.48 -4.54 13.64
N ASN A 166 11.88 -5.41 14.45
CA ASN A 166 11.48 -5.08 15.82
C ASN A 166 12.67 -4.88 16.75
N ALA A 167 13.75 -5.67 16.58
CA ALA A 167 14.99 -5.49 17.34
C ALA A 167 15.64 -4.11 17.08
N GLU A 168 15.39 -3.51 15.92
CA GLU A 168 15.82 -2.14 15.57
C GLU A 168 14.85 -1.05 16.05
N GLY A 169 13.83 -1.39 16.84
CA GLY A 169 12.87 -0.43 17.40
C GLY A 169 11.62 -0.18 16.56
N GLY A 170 11.41 -0.96 15.48
CA GLY A 170 10.19 -0.96 14.70
C GLY A 170 9.95 0.32 13.87
N ALA A 171 8.67 0.69 13.70
CA ALA A 171 8.22 1.87 12.93
C ALA A 171 7.66 2.94 13.86
N PHE A 172 8.42 4.01 14.13
CA PHE A 172 8.01 5.12 15.01
C PHE A 172 7.52 4.67 16.40
N GLY A 173 8.22 3.70 17.01
CA GLY A 173 7.85 3.14 18.30
C GLY A 173 6.72 2.10 18.25
N ARG A 174 6.30 1.68 17.05
CA ARG A 174 5.37 0.57 16.85
C ARG A 174 6.11 -0.70 16.44
N LEU A 175 5.87 -1.79 17.16
CA LEU A 175 6.37 -3.12 16.81
C LEU A 175 5.43 -3.81 15.83
N ILE A 176 5.99 -4.62 14.93
CA ILE A 176 5.20 -5.47 14.05
C ILE A 176 4.77 -6.70 14.83
N VAL A 177 3.47 -7.00 14.84
CA VAL A 177 2.89 -8.16 15.51
C VAL A 177 2.04 -8.96 14.53
N VAL A 178 1.99 -10.27 14.70
CA VAL A 178 1.08 -11.11 13.90
C VAL A 178 -0.30 -11.03 14.53
N GLY A 179 -1.33 -10.67 13.76
CA GLY A 179 -2.67 -10.54 14.32
C GLY A 179 -3.73 -10.05 13.34
N GLN A 180 -4.97 -10.08 13.82
CA GLN A 180 -6.17 -9.65 13.11
C GLN A 180 -6.90 -8.57 13.93
N PRO A 181 -7.48 -7.55 13.29
CA PRO A 181 -7.34 -7.27 11.87
C PRO A 181 -5.93 -6.82 11.49
N GLU A 182 -5.40 -7.29 10.37
CA GLU A 182 -4.07 -6.96 9.87
C GLU A 182 -4.04 -5.60 9.15
N PHE A 183 -2.88 -4.93 9.20
CA PHE A 183 -2.55 -3.78 8.37
C PHE A 183 -2.00 -4.21 7.01
N LEU A 184 -1.21 -5.29 6.97
CA LEU A 184 -0.64 -5.88 5.76
C LEU A 184 -0.79 -7.40 5.78
N ALA A 185 -1.19 -7.97 4.65
CA ALA A 185 -1.00 -9.37 4.37
C ALA A 185 0.39 -9.55 3.71
N LEU A 186 1.27 -10.31 4.36
CA LEU A 186 2.65 -10.44 3.87
C LEU A 186 2.76 -11.35 2.65
N ASP A 187 1.78 -12.21 2.37
CA ASP A 187 1.68 -12.92 1.10
C ASP A 187 1.56 -11.95 -0.08
N ASP A 188 0.69 -10.94 0.02
CA ASP A 188 0.52 -9.93 -1.03
C ASP A 188 1.80 -9.11 -1.22
N VAL A 189 2.49 -8.78 -0.12
CA VAL A 189 3.78 -8.08 -0.16
C VAL A 189 4.83 -8.92 -0.89
N ILE A 190 4.97 -10.21 -0.56
CA ILE A 190 5.93 -11.10 -1.20
C ILE A 190 5.59 -11.26 -2.69
N ALA A 191 4.33 -11.52 -3.01
CA ALA A 191 3.86 -11.66 -4.40
C ALA A 191 4.10 -10.39 -5.22
N MET A 192 3.96 -9.21 -4.59
CA MET A 192 4.24 -7.93 -5.24
C MET A 192 5.75 -7.70 -5.43
N LEU A 193 6.56 -7.90 -4.40
CA LEU A 193 7.93 -7.39 -4.40
C LEU A 193 8.96 -8.36 -4.95
N VAL A 194 8.81 -9.68 -4.77
CA VAL A 194 9.81 -10.66 -5.24
C VAL A 194 10.05 -10.58 -6.75
N PRO A 195 9.02 -10.50 -7.62
CA PRO A 195 9.25 -10.34 -9.06
C PRO A 195 10.02 -9.05 -9.41
N ARG A 196 9.81 -7.97 -8.65
CA ARG A 196 10.47 -6.68 -8.85
C ARG A 196 11.92 -6.71 -8.39
N LEU A 197 12.21 -7.38 -7.28
CA LEU A 197 13.57 -7.64 -6.82
C LEU A 197 14.35 -8.44 -7.87
N ARG A 198 13.80 -9.55 -8.36
CA ARG A 198 14.42 -10.35 -9.43
C ARG A 198 14.68 -9.55 -10.71
N ALA A 199 13.74 -8.68 -11.08
CA ALA A 199 13.94 -7.79 -12.23
C ALA A 199 15.10 -6.80 -12.00
N ALA A 200 15.24 -6.26 -10.78
CA ALA A 200 16.36 -5.41 -10.41
C ALA A 200 17.70 -6.18 -10.41
N GLU A 201 17.71 -7.44 -9.97
CA GLU A 201 18.88 -8.32 -10.03
C GLU A 201 19.33 -8.55 -11.47
N ALA A 202 18.39 -8.86 -12.37
CA ALA A 202 18.67 -9.03 -13.79
C ALA A 202 19.22 -7.74 -14.42
N ALA A 203 18.60 -6.58 -14.13
CA ALA A 203 19.09 -5.30 -14.61
C ALA A 203 20.52 -4.97 -14.10
N ARG A 204 20.81 -5.35 -12.85
CA ARG A 204 22.14 -5.19 -12.26
C ARG A 204 23.16 -6.13 -12.90
N LEU A 205 22.78 -7.37 -13.19
CA LEU A 205 23.62 -8.34 -13.91
C LEU A 205 23.94 -7.85 -15.33
N ASP A 206 22.96 -7.33 -16.06
CA ASP A 206 23.16 -6.74 -17.39
C ASP A 206 24.14 -5.56 -17.37
N GLN A 207 24.10 -4.74 -16.31
CA GLN A 207 25.10 -3.70 -16.10
C GLN A 207 26.50 -4.30 -15.90
N ILE A 208 26.63 -5.31 -15.03
CA ILE A 208 27.92 -5.96 -14.73
C ILE A 208 28.53 -6.61 -15.98
N TRP A 209 27.74 -7.27 -16.83
CA TRP A 209 28.24 -7.86 -18.08
C TRP A 209 28.70 -6.80 -19.08
N ARG A 210 28.00 -5.65 -19.16
CA ARG A 210 28.45 -4.52 -20.00
C ARG A 210 29.78 -3.94 -19.51
N GLU A 211 29.95 -3.83 -18.19
CA GLU A 211 31.17 -3.31 -17.56
C GLU A 211 32.34 -4.31 -17.59
N ASN A 212 32.05 -5.62 -17.58
CA ASN A 212 33.04 -6.69 -17.60
C ASN A 212 32.67 -7.81 -18.59
N PRO A 213 32.98 -7.65 -19.90
CA PRO A 213 32.68 -8.65 -20.94
C PRO A 213 33.39 -10.01 -20.77
N ALA A 214 34.38 -10.07 -19.87
CA ALA A 214 35.09 -11.30 -19.51
C ALA A 214 34.25 -12.24 -18.63
N LEU A 215 33.25 -11.73 -17.91
CA LEU A 215 32.31 -12.55 -17.15
C LEU A 215 31.39 -13.29 -18.11
N LYS A 216 31.12 -14.57 -17.82
CA LYS A 216 30.22 -15.42 -18.61
C LYS A 216 29.00 -15.83 -17.78
N PRO A 217 27.84 -16.08 -18.43
CA PRO A 217 26.70 -16.65 -17.74
C PRO A 217 27.00 -18.07 -17.22
N PRO A 218 26.31 -18.53 -16.17
CA PRO A 218 26.36 -19.94 -15.77
C PRO A 218 25.81 -20.83 -16.89
N VAL A 219 26.35 -22.03 -17.05
CA VAL A 219 25.97 -22.99 -18.09
C VAL A 219 25.63 -24.32 -17.42
N ASP A 220 24.47 -24.87 -17.75
CA ASP A 220 24.01 -26.17 -17.26
C ASP A 220 23.79 -27.15 -18.44
N PRO A 221 24.50 -28.29 -18.51
CA PRO A 221 25.52 -28.76 -17.56
C PRO A 221 26.84 -27.99 -17.67
N LEU A 222 27.55 -27.88 -16.54
CA LEU A 222 28.85 -27.22 -16.50
C LEU A 222 29.87 -28.03 -17.34
N PRO A 223 30.52 -27.41 -18.35
CA PRO A 223 31.51 -28.12 -19.16
C PRO A 223 32.77 -28.47 -18.33
N PRO A 224 33.56 -29.47 -18.76
CA PRO A 224 34.80 -29.85 -18.07
C PRO A 224 35.80 -28.68 -17.93
N GLU A 225 35.83 -27.81 -18.94
CA GLU A 225 36.57 -26.54 -18.93
C GLU A 225 35.65 -25.43 -18.45
N ALA A 226 35.27 -25.49 -17.17
CA ALA A 226 34.34 -24.52 -16.60
C ALA A 226 34.87 -23.09 -16.78
N PRO A 227 34.01 -22.11 -17.11
CA PRO A 227 34.41 -20.71 -17.18
C PRO A 227 35.02 -20.28 -15.84
N GLN A 228 36.25 -19.77 -15.88
CA GLN A 228 36.97 -19.32 -14.68
C GLN A 228 36.35 -18.06 -14.07
N LYS A 229 35.43 -17.38 -14.77
CA LYS A 229 34.80 -16.13 -14.34
C LYS A 229 33.32 -16.12 -14.71
N VAL A 230 32.46 -16.36 -13.72
CA VAL A 230 31.02 -16.52 -13.91
C VAL A 230 30.27 -15.41 -13.19
N ALA A 231 29.24 -14.86 -13.83
CA ALA A 231 28.29 -13.96 -13.20
C ALA A 231 26.85 -14.35 -13.52
N GLY A 232 25.97 -14.22 -12.55
CA GLY A 232 24.58 -14.65 -12.65
C GLY A 232 23.80 -14.26 -11.40
N THR A 233 22.48 -14.40 -11.48
CA THR A 233 21.58 -14.21 -10.33
C THR A 233 21.71 -15.35 -9.33
N LEU A 234 21.20 -15.16 -8.11
CA LEU A 234 21.17 -16.19 -7.08
C LEU A 234 20.41 -17.44 -7.55
N ASP A 235 19.32 -17.27 -8.28
CA ASP A 235 18.50 -18.38 -8.78
C ASP A 235 19.25 -19.20 -9.85
N GLU A 236 20.09 -18.54 -10.68
CA GLU A 236 20.91 -19.22 -11.70
C GLU A 236 22.16 -19.89 -11.11
N ILE A 237 22.87 -19.20 -10.22
CA ILE A 237 24.15 -19.67 -9.68
C ILE A 237 23.97 -20.57 -8.47
N GLY A 238 23.00 -20.30 -7.59
CA GLY A 238 22.83 -21.00 -6.32
C GLY A 238 22.89 -22.53 -6.43
N PRO A 239 22.13 -23.16 -7.36
CA PRO A 239 22.16 -24.61 -7.57
C PRO A 239 23.51 -25.15 -8.07
N GLN A 240 24.29 -24.34 -8.78
CA GLN A 240 25.56 -24.73 -9.42
C GLN A 240 26.79 -24.32 -8.59
N LEU A 241 26.60 -23.52 -7.53
CA LEU A 241 27.68 -22.89 -6.77
C LEU A 241 28.71 -23.91 -6.25
N PRO A 242 28.36 -25.07 -5.67
CA PRO A 242 29.36 -26.05 -5.23
C PRO A 242 30.25 -26.57 -6.37
N GLN A 243 29.68 -26.77 -7.56
CA GLN A 243 30.43 -27.26 -8.72
C GLN A 243 31.36 -26.17 -9.27
N LEU A 244 30.85 -24.93 -9.39
CA LEU A 244 31.64 -23.78 -9.83
C LEU A 244 32.84 -23.51 -8.91
N LEU A 245 32.62 -23.57 -7.59
CA LEU A 245 33.70 -23.42 -6.62
C LEU A 245 34.71 -24.58 -6.67
N GLY A 246 34.24 -25.82 -6.87
CA GLY A 246 35.10 -26.98 -7.07
C GLY A 246 35.97 -26.90 -8.34
N ALA A 247 35.48 -26.22 -9.37
CA ALA A 247 36.21 -25.95 -10.60
C ALA A 247 37.14 -24.71 -10.52
N ASN A 248 37.28 -24.10 -9.33
CA ASN A 248 38.06 -22.88 -9.10
C ASN A 248 37.61 -21.68 -9.94
N ALA A 249 36.30 -21.55 -10.19
CA ALA A 249 35.76 -20.36 -10.84
C ALA A 249 35.69 -19.17 -9.87
N ASP A 250 36.02 -17.98 -10.34
CA ASP A 250 35.64 -16.70 -9.74
C ASP A 250 34.16 -16.47 -10.00
N VAL A 251 33.35 -16.41 -8.94
CA VAL A 251 31.88 -16.32 -9.04
C VAL A 251 31.42 -14.95 -8.55
N THR A 252 30.66 -14.25 -9.38
CA THR A 252 29.92 -13.04 -9.02
C THR A 252 28.42 -13.36 -8.98
N VAL A 253 27.78 -13.26 -7.82
CA VAL A 253 26.35 -13.51 -7.65
C VAL A 253 25.63 -12.21 -7.39
N ILE A 254 24.53 -11.98 -8.11
CA ILE A 254 23.59 -10.89 -7.81
C ILE A 254 22.39 -11.50 -7.11
N GLY A 255 21.98 -10.94 -5.98
CA GLY A 255 20.89 -11.51 -5.20
C GLY A 255 20.28 -10.55 -4.19
N PRO A 256 19.39 -11.06 -3.31
CA PRO A 256 18.77 -10.28 -2.25
C PRO A 256 19.82 -9.76 -1.26
N SER A 257 19.40 -8.89 -0.34
CA SER A 257 20.30 -8.22 0.61
C SER A 257 21.17 -9.17 1.44
N ALA A 258 22.33 -8.69 1.89
CA ALA A 258 23.28 -9.49 2.67
C ALA A 258 22.67 -10.00 3.98
N GLU A 259 21.74 -9.24 4.57
CA GLU A 259 20.97 -9.66 5.74
C GLU A 259 20.09 -10.88 5.42
N ALA A 260 19.35 -10.83 4.32
CA ALA A 260 18.51 -11.93 3.87
C ALA A 260 19.32 -13.19 3.57
N MET A 261 20.47 -13.05 2.91
CA MET A 261 21.37 -14.16 2.62
C MET A 261 21.95 -14.78 3.89
N ARG A 262 22.40 -13.97 4.86
CA ARG A 262 22.90 -14.48 6.15
C ARG A 262 21.82 -15.25 6.89
N TRP A 263 20.59 -14.73 6.92
CA TRP A 263 19.46 -15.43 7.51
C TRP A 263 19.20 -16.77 6.80
N ALA A 264 19.11 -16.76 5.47
CA ALA A 264 18.79 -17.97 4.71
C ALA A 264 19.84 -19.08 4.94
N ILE A 265 21.12 -18.73 4.95
CA ILE A 265 22.20 -19.68 5.25
C ILE A 265 22.08 -20.22 6.68
N ALA A 266 21.89 -19.34 7.68
CA ALA A 266 21.77 -19.75 9.07
C ALA A 266 20.54 -20.62 9.35
N ALA A 267 19.44 -20.37 8.63
CA ALA A 267 18.19 -21.12 8.74
C ALA A 267 18.12 -22.37 7.86
N GLY A 268 19.11 -22.60 6.99
CA GLY A 268 19.06 -23.67 5.98
C GLY A 268 17.93 -23.48 4.95
N SER A 269 17.56 -22.23 4.67
CA SER A 269 16.52 -21.85 3.71
C SER A 269 17.09 -21.70 2.29
N THR A 270 16.19 -21.64 1.30
CA THR A 270 16.54 -21.51 -0.11
C THR A 270 16.74 -20.05 -0.53
N GLY A 271 17.19 -19.83 -1.77
CA GLY A 271 17.18 -18.51 -2.38
C GLY A 271 15.79 -17.88 -2.44
N ALA A 272 14.72 -18.69 -2.60
CA ALA A 272 13.35 -18.19 -2.55
C ALA A 272 13.00 -17.64 -1.16
N GLY A 273 13.42 -18.33 -0.10
CA GLY A 273 13.29 -17.82 1.27
C GLY A 273 14.06 -16.51 1.49
N ALA A 274 15.28 -16.39 0.96
CA ALA A 274 16.05 -15.15 1.02
C ALA A 274 15.33 -13.98 0.32
N HIS A 275 14.73 -14.21 -0.85
CA HIS A 275 13.93 -13.18 -1.53
C HIS A 275 12.68 -12.80 -0.74
N ALA A 276 11.99 -13.77 -0.14
CA ALA A 276 10.83 -13.51 0.73
C ALA A 276 11.23 -12.65 1.95
N TYR A 277 12.37 -12.96 2.59
CA TYR A 277 12.91 -12.15 3.68
C TYR A 277 13.18 -10.72 3.19
N ALA A 278 13.90 -10.56 2.08
CA ALA A 278 14.26 -9.24 1.55
C ALA A 278 13.03 -8.41 1.17
N ALA A 279 12.01 -9.04 0.57
CA ALA A 279 10.74 -8.41 0.25
C ALA A 279 10.03 -7.89 1.50
N VAL A 280 9.85 -8.75 2.52
CA VAL A 280 9.23 -8.35 3.78
C VAL A 280 10.03 -7.25 4.47
N ARG A 281 11.36 -7.40 4.53
CA ARG A 281 12.26 -6.42 5.13
C ARG A 281 12.13 -5.05 4.49
N ALA A 282 12.15 -4.97 3.16
CA ALA A 282 12.00 -3.73 2.41
C ALA A 282 10.64 -3.05 2.65
N ALA A 283 9.56 -3.84 2.71
CA ALA A 283 8.24 -3.36 3.08
C ALA A 283 8.21 -2.75 4.49
N LEU A 284 8.77 -3.45 5.49
CA LEU A 284 8.84 -2.93 6.86
C LEU A 284 9.70 -1.68 6.97
N ASP A 285 10.82 -1.61 6.25
CA ASP A 285 11.67 -0.41 6.20
C ASP A 285 10.92 0.79 5.62
N LEU A 286 10.05 0.59 4.63
CA LEU A 286 9.17 1.64 4.12
C LEU A 286 8.17 2.11 5.18
N LEU A 287 7.63 1.24 6.04
CA LEU A 287 6.76 1.67 7.16
C LEU A 287 7.48 2.67 8.08
N ARG A 288 8.77 2.48 8.30
CA ARG A 288 9.60 3.41 9.08
C ARG A 288 9.75 4.78 8.41
N GLN A 289 9.44 4.92 7.13
CA GLN A 289 9.48 6.20 6.40
C GLN A 289 8.12 6.91 6.35
N GLN A 290 7.02 6.23 6.70
CA GLN A 290 5.66 6.76 6.54
C GLN A 290 5.27 7.84 7.57
N GLY A 291 5.99 7.98 8.67
CA GLY A 291 5.67 8.93 9.74
C GLY A 291 4.61 8.43 10.72
N ARG A 292 4.09 9.34 11.55
CA ARG A 292 3.06 9.03 12.56
C ARG A 292 1.70 8.74 11.94
N ASP A 293 1.42 9.32 10.77
CA ASP A 293 0.15 9.23 10.06
C ASP A 293 0.18 8.12 9.00
N LEU A 294 0.27 6.87 9.49
CA LEU A 294 0.30 5.68 8.67
C LEU A 294 -1.11 5.34 8.18
N GLY A 295 -1.27 5.26 6.86
CA GLY A 295 -2.48 4.78 6.18
C GLY A 295 -2.13 3.77 5.09
N ARG A 296 -2.86 2.65 5.04
CA ARG A 296 -2.54 1.46 4.24
C ARG A 296 -2.31 1.80 2.79
N ALA A 297 -3.21 2.52 2.16
CA ALA A 297 -3.10 2.70 0.72
C ALA A 297 -2.20 3.88 0.31
N ARG A 298 -1.67 4.68 1.26
CA ARG A 298 -0.53 5.58 0.96
C ARG A 298 0.70 4.72 0.93
N TYR A 299 0.86 3.91 1.97
CA TYR A 299 1.93 2.96 2.09
C TYR A 299 2.02 2.03 0.88
N LEU A 300 0.91 1.44 0.41
CA LEU A 300 0.91 0.56 -0.76
C LEU A 300 1.34 1.28 -2.05
N ARG A 301 0.93 2.53 -2.27
CA ARG A 301 1.41 3.32 -3.43
C ARG A 301 2.90 3.64 -3.35
N ASP A 302 3.39 3.93 -2.15
CA ASP A 302 4.81 4.18 -1.94
C ASP A 302 5.60 2.87 -2.11
N LEU A 303 5.01 1.73 -1.73
CA LEU A 303 5.57 0.38 -1.91
C LEU A 303 5.69 0.02 -3.39
N GLU A 304 4.67 0.33 -4.20
CA GLU A 304 4.72 0.15 -5.66
C GLU A 304 5.83 0.96 -6.34
N ARG A 305 6.22 2.09 -5.74
CA ARG A 305 7.22 3.03 -6.25
C ARG A 305 8.59 2.88 -5.62
N LEU A 306 8.79 1.86 -4.80
CA LEU A 306 10.05 1.62 -4.12
C LEU A 306 11.20 1.51 -5.14
N ASP A 307 12.36 2.09 -4.82
CA ASP A 307 13.55 1.90 -5.63
C ASP A 307 14.21 0.56 -5.28
N TYR A 308 14.17 -0.37 -6.25
CA TYR A 308 14.70 -1.72 -6.09
C TYR A 308 16.20 -1.83 -6.34
N GLY A 309 16.82 -0.81 -6.96
CA GLY A 309 18.25 -0.83 -7.27
C GLY A 309 19.13 -0.88 -6.01
N GLY A 310 18.67 -0.26 -4.91
CA GLY A 310 19.34 -0.31 -3.60
C GLY A 310 19.04 -1.55 -2.76
N LEU A 311 18.18 -2.45 -3.24
CA LEU A 311 17.74 -3.65 -2.51
C LEU A 311 18.44 -4.94 -2.97
N VAL A 312 19.26 -4.84 -4.02
CA VAL A 312 20.03 -5.95 -4.58
C VAL A 312 21.51 -5.80 -4.26
N GLU A 313 22.16 -6.92 -3.95
CA GLU A 313 23.55 -6.98 -3.54
C GLU A 313 24.39 -7.75 -4.56
N THR A 314 25.68 -7.43 -4.65
CA THR A 314 26.64 -8.14 -5.49
C THR A 314 27.67 -8.83 -4.62
N TYR A 315 27.64 -10.16 -4.62
CA TYR A 315 28.56 -11.01 -3.88
C TYR A 315 29.67 -11.46 -4.82
N ARG A 316 30.93 -11.34 -4.39
CA ARG A 316 32.09 -11.86 -5.12
C ARG A 316 32.78 -12.90 -4.28
N GLN A 317 32.95 -14.09 -4.85
CA GLN A 317 33.74 -15.15 -4.26
C GLN A 317 34.87 -15.50 -5.22
N SER A 318 36.09 -15.18 -4.82
CA SER A 318 37.32 -15.68 -5.43
C SER A 318 38.02 -16.58 -4.43
N GLN A 319 38.57 -17.71 -4.90
CA GLN A 319 39.45 -18.50 -4.06
C GLN A 319 40.77 -17.73 -3.94
N THR A 320 41.13 -17.30 -2.73
CA THR A 320 42.47 -16.80 -2.48
C THR A 320 43.42 -17.97 -2.75
N ARG A 321 44.26 -17.86 -3.79
CA ARG A 321 45.38 -18.80 -3.97
C ARG A 321 46.19 -18.76 -2.67
N GLN A 322 46.09 -19.80 -1.85
CA GLN A 322 47.12 -20.03 -0.84
C GLN A 322 48.42 -20.32 -1.61
N PRO A 323 49.52 -19.61 -1.29
CA PRO A 323 50.80 -19.76 -1.96
C PRO A 323 51.40 -21.16 -1.79
#